data_AF-A0A168GQZ6-F1
#
_entry.id   AF-A0A168GQZ6-F1
#
_cell.length_a   1.000
_cell.length_b   1.000
_cell.length_c   1.000
_cell.angle_alpha   90.00
_cell.angle_beta   90.00
_cell.angle_gamma   90.00
#
_symmetry.space_group_name_H-M   'P 1'
#
loop_
_entity.id
_entity.type
_entity.pdbx_description
1 polymer ?
#
loop_
_entity_poly.entity_id
_entity_poly.type
_entity_poly.pdbx_seq_one_letter_code
_entity_poly.pdbx_strand_id
1 'polypeptide(L)'
;MVKSTKEDLDKANVTSVPLNDEKGGYFVTLDVYHTLHCVNHVRKSYYSDYYQNPNPMAQQREHFDHCIDLLRQTLMCHGDVALHPFEWIDDYRFPWPTEKTEHQCRSWDKLVAWSKEHSIPNLDGPILTHPTLGTSWRGDEPDWTTGATSGHR
;
A
#
# COMPACT_ATOMS: atom_id res chain seq x y z
N MET A 1 1.35 0.60 -8.90
CA MET A 1 2.18 1.78 -9.24
C MET A 1 1.52 2.53 -10.38
N VAL A 2 1.49 3.86 -10.32
CA VAL A 2 0.85 4.72 -11.34
C VAL A 2 1.80 5.83 -11.77
N LYS A 3 1.58 6.34 -12.98
CA LYS A 3 2.29 7.52 -13.51
C LYS A 3 1.56 8.79 -13.09
N SER A 4 2.31 9.74 -12.53
CA SER A 4 1.82 11.07 -12.11
C SER A 4 2.48 12.19 -12.91
N THR A 5 1.82 13.36 -12.98
CA THR A 5 2.36 14.55 -13.63
C THR A 5 3.15 15.42 -12.66
N LYS A 6 3.95 16.37 -13.18
CA LYS A 6 4.62 17.36 -12.32
C LYS A 6 3.60 18.23 -11.56
N GLU A 7 2.51 18.61 -12.22
CA GLU A 7 1.46 19.44 -11.65
C GLU A 7 0.80 18.77 -10.43
N ASP A 8 0.55 17.46 -10.51
CA ASP A 8 -0.03 16.69 -9.39
C ASP A 8 0.90 16.68 -8.18
N LEU A 9 2.21 16.50 -8.40
CA LEU A 9 3.21 16.51 -7.34
C LEU A 9 3.35 17.91 -6.71
N ASP A 10 3.36 18.96 -7.53
CA ASP A 10 3.45 20.35 -7.06
C ASP A 10 2.21 20.72 -6.23
N LYS A 11 1.00 20.29 -6.63
CA LYS A 11 -0.24 20.47 -5.84
C LYS A 11 -0.21 19.73 -4.49
N ALA A 12 0.39 18.54 -4.48
CA ALA A 12 0.55 17.73 -3.27
C ALA A 12 1.75 18.16 -2.42
N ASN A 13 2.57 19.12 -2.90
CA ASN A 13 3.81 19.56 -2.26
C ASN A 13 4.77 18.40 -1.93
N VAL A 14 4.93 17.48 -2.87
CA VAL A 14 5.84 16.33 -2.77
C VAL A 14 6.70 16.22 -4.03
N THR A 15 7.78 15.45 -3.95
CA THR A 15 8.60 15.07 -5.11
C THR A 15 8.57 13.58 -5.31
N SER A 16 8.91 13.10 -6.51
CA SER A 16 9.08 11.67 -6.76
C SER A 16 10.10 11.41 -7.85
N VAL A 17 10.40 10.12 -8.06
CA VAL A 17 11.35 9.64 -9.07
C VAL A 17 10.77 9.89 -10.47
N PRO A 18 11.49 10.59 -11.37
CA PRO A 18 11.05 10.76 -12.75
C PRO A 18 11.16 9.43 -13.50
N LEU A 19 10.17 9.18 -14.37
CA LEU A 19 10.22 8.07 -15.31
C LEU A 19 11.13 8.44 -16.47
N ASN A 20 12.05 7.54 -16.82
CA ASN A 20 12.85 7.63 -18.02
C ASN A 20 12.10 6.94 -19.19
N ASP A 21 10.94 7.51 -19.48
CA ASP A 21 10.03 7.19 -20.58
C ASP A 21 9.97 8.41 -21.50
N GLU A 22 9.84 8.20 -22.81
CA GLU A 22 9.67 9.28 -23.80
C GLU A 22 8.48 10.19 -23.46
N LYS A 23 7.46 9.64 -22.81
CA LYS A 23 6.27 10.38 -22.36
C LYS A 23 6.46 11.08 -21.01
N GLY A 24 7.64 11.01 -20.39
CA GLY A 24 7.97 11.61 -19.09
C GLY A 24 7.11 11.15 -17.91
N GLY A 25 6.96 11.99 -16.90
CA GLY A 25 6.13 11.75 -15.71
C GLY A 25 6.91 11.21 -14.51
N TYR A 26 6.18 10.88 -13.44
CA TYR A 26 6.77 10.49 -12.16
C TYR A 26 6.16 9.20 -11.62
N PHE A 27 7.00 8.36 -11.02
CA PHE A 27 6.61 7.10 -10.40
C PHE A 27 5.98 7.34 -9.04
N VAL A 28 4.73 6.95 -8.83
CA VAL A 28 4.08 7.04 -7.52
C VAL A 28 3.19 5.82 -7.25
N THR A 29 2.73 5.69 -6.01
CA THR A 29 1.61 4.81 -5.65
C THR A 29 0.53 5.63 -4.98
N LEU A 30 -0.74 5.26 -5.17
CA LEU A 30 -1.79 5.79 -4.31
C LEU A 30 -1.60 5.26 -2.89
N ASP A 31 -1.76 6.14 -1.91
CA ASP A 31 -1.51 5.83 -0.51
C ASP A 31 -2.41 4.68 0.02
N VAL A 32 -3.64 4.55 -0.50
CA VAL A 32 -4.53 3.44 -0.15
C VAL A 32 -3.93 2.06 -0.48
N TYR A 33 -3.17 1.93 -1.56
CA TYR A 33 -2.53 0.66 -1.91
C TYR A 33 -1.32 0.37 -1.01
N HIS A 34 -0.59 1.41 -0.59
CA HIS A 34 0.47 1.26 0.40
C HIS A 34 -0.09 0.89 1.78
N THR A 35 -1.16 1.54 2.19
CA THR A 35 -1.90 1.22 3.42
C THR A 35 -2.38 -0.24 3.41
N LEU A 36 -2.98 -0.71 2.32
CA LEU A 36 -3.39 -2.11 2.17
C LEU A 36 -2.20 -3.09 2.18
N HIS A 37 -1.06 -2.71 1.60
CA HIS A 37 0.18 -3.46 1.72
C HIS A 37 0.61 -3.58 3.18
N CYS A 38 0.60 -2.49 3.95
CA CYS A 38 0.91 -2.49 5.37
C CYS A 38 -0.04 -3.37 6.18
N VAL A 39 -1.36 -3.34 5.92
CA VAL A 39 -2.33 -4.25 6.55
C VAL A 39 -1.97 -5.72 6.27
N ASN A 40 -1.64 -6.04 5.02
CA ASN A 40 -1.24 -7.39 4.65
C ASN A 40 0.10 -7.79 5.30
N HIS A 41 1.03 -6.85 5.47
CA HIS A 41 2.28 -7.08 6.18
C HIS A 41 2.02 -7.40 7.67
N VAL A 42 1.19 -6.60 8.34
CA VAL A 42 0.76 -6.86 9.72
C VAL A 42 0.11 -8.23 9.85
N ARG A 43 -0.80 -8.58 8.94
CA ARG A 43 -1.44 -9.91 8.90
C ARG A 43 -0.42 -11.03 8.79
N LYS A 44 0.55 -10.93 7.86
CA LYS A 44 1.58 -11.95 7.66
C LYS A 44 2.52 -12.07 8.86
N SER A 45 2.89 -10.96 9.48
CA SER A 45 3.72 -10.95 10.70
C SER A 45 2.99 -11.56 11.89
N TYR A 46 1.67 -11.37 12.00
CA TYR A 46 0.85 -12.02 13.03
C TYR A 46 0.80 -13.55 12.85
N TYR A 47 0.69 -14.03 11.61
CA TYR A 47 0.73 -15.45 11.25
C TYR A 47 2.13 -15.89 10.79
N SER A 48 3.17 -15.53 11.53
CA SER A 48 4.57 -15.79 11.16
C SER A 48 4.93 -17.28 11.11
N ASP A 49 4.17 -18.12 11.81
CA ASP A 49 4.26 -19.58 11.78
C ASP A 49 3.88 -20.15 10.41
N TYR A 50 2.91 -19.52 9.74
CA TYR A 50 2.46 -19.88 8.40
C TYR A 50 3.23 -19.12 7.30
N TYR A 51 3.45 -17.81 7.47
CA TYR A 51 4.16 -16.96 6.51
C TYR A 51 5.62 -16.76 6.92
N GLN A 52 6.48 -17.70 6.56
CA GLN A 52 7.92 -17.59 6.81
C GLN A 52 8.52 -16.41 6.05
N ASN A 53 9.19 -15.51 6.78
CA ASN A 53 9.89 -14.37 6.22
C ASN A 53 11.40 -14.60 6.35
N PRO A 54 12.15 -14.68 5.23
CA PRO A 54 13.59 -14.96 5.26
C PRO A 54 14.43 -13.78 5.76
N ASN A 55 13.85 -12.59 5.89
CA ASN A 55 14.58 -11.40 6.32
C ASN A 55 14.97 -11.49 7.81
N PRO A 56 16.08 -10.87 8.23
CA PRO A 56 16.43 -10.75 9.64
C PRO A 56 15.30 -10.13 10.48
N MET A 57 15.09 -10.65 11.70
CA MET A 57 14.05 -10.16 12.62
C MET A 57 14.12 -8.65 12.89
N ALA A 58 15.31 -8.06 12.86
CA ALA A 58 15.48 -6.61 13.02
C ALA A 58 14.80 -5.83 11.88
N GLN A 59 15.00 -6.25 10.63
CA GLN A 59 14.37 -5.64 9.46
C GLN A 59 12.86 -5.86 9.46
N GLN A 60 12.40 -7.03 9.90
CA GLN A 60 10.97 -7.31 10.02
C GLN A 60 10.30 -6.38 11.05
N ARG A 61 10.94 -6.14 12.19
CA ARG A 61 10.42 -5.22 13.22
C ARG A 61 10.40 -3.78 12.74
N GLU A 62 11.49 -3.30 12.14
CA GLU A 62 11.52 -1.96 11.53
C GLU A 62 10.42 -1.82 10.46
N HIS A 63 10.18 -2.88 9.69
CA HIS A 63 9.12 -2.88 8.70
C HIS A 63 7.73 -2.77 9.36
N PHE A 64 7.51 -3.56 10.40
CA PHE A 64 6.27 -3.57 11.16
C PHE A 64 5.98 -2.23 11.85
N ASP A 65 6.98 -1.62 12.48
CA ASP A 65 6.82 -0.37 13.23
C ASP A 65 6.38 0.79 12.31
N HIS A 66 7.00 0.92 11.13
CA HIS A 66 6.57 1.97 10.19
C HIS A 66 5.19 1.66 9.58
N CYS A 67 4.85 0.37 9.35
CA CYS A 67 3.53 -0.02 8.86
C CYS A 67 2.44 0.40 9.84
N ILE A 68 2.65 0.17 11.14
CA ILE A 68 1.72 0.57 12.19
C ILE A 68 1.61 2.10 12.27
N ASP A 69 2.72 2.84 12.16
CA ASP A 69 2.66 4.30 12.18
C ASP A 69 1.96 4.86 10.92
N LEU A 70 2.18 4.28 9.74
CA LEU A 70 1.43 4.67 8.54
C LEU A 70 -0.08 4.43 8.74
N LEU A 71 -0.46 3.24 9.21
CA LEU A 71 -1.87 2.92 9.48
C LEU A 71 -2.48 3.92 10.47
N ARG A 72 -1.76 4.27 11.53
CA ARG A 72 -2.19 5.29 12.49
C ARG A 72 -2.39 6.65 11.82
N GLN A 73 -1.42 7.12 11.03
CA GLN A 73 -1.51 8.40 10.33
C GLN A 73 -2.70 8.43 9.36
N THR A 74 -2.88 7.37 8.56
CA THR A 74 -3.98 7.23 7.60
C THR A 74 -5.34 7.21 8.30
N LEU A 75 -5.48 6.46 9.39
CA LEU A 75 -6.72 6.44 10.20
C LEU A 75 -7.05 7.82 10.78
N MET A 76 -6.06 8.53 11.32
CA MET A 76 -6.25 9.88 11.86
C MET A 76 -6.57 10.91 10.78
N CYS A 77 -5.99 10.77 9.59
CA CYS A 77 -6.23 11.66 8.45
C CYS A 77 -7.64 11.48 7.88
N HIS A 78 -8.11 10.24 7.76
CA HIS A 78 -9.48 9.96 7.30
C HIS A 78 -10.54 10.26 8.36
N GLY A 79 -10.23 10.03 9.64
CA GLY A 79 -11.04 10.46 10.78
C GLY A 79 -12.50 10.02 10.68
N ASP A 80 -12.75 8.71 10.67
CA ASP A 80 -14.11 8.20 10.60
C ASP A 80 -14.93 8.61 11.83
N VAL A 81 -16.03 9.33 11.60
CA VAL A 81 -16.91 9.87 12.64
C VAL A 81 -18.14 9.00 12.90
N ALA A 82 -18.25 7.84 12.23
CA ALA A 82 -19.34 6.92 12.46
C ALA A 82 -19.32 6.41 13.91
N LEU A 83 -20.49 6.41 14.56
CA LEU A 83 -20.59 6.00 15.96
C LEU A 83 -20.44 4.47 16.06
N HIS A 84 -19.64 4.03 17.03
CA HIS A 84 -19.47 2.61 17.33
C HIS A 84 -20.40 2.19 18.48
N PRO A 85 -21.48 1.43 18.22
CA PRO A 85 -22.47 1.10 19.23
C PRO A 85 -22.04 -0.10 20.09
N PHE A 86 -22.57 -0.11 21.31
CA PHE A 86 -22.41 -1.21 22.26
C PHE A 86 -23.77 -1.86 22.56
N GLU A 87 -23.77 -3.17 22.84
CA GLU A 87 -24.97 -3.92 23.23
C GLU A 87 -24.74 -4.76 24.50
N TRP A 88 -25.82 -5.21 25.12
CA TRP A 88 -25.76 -6.17 26.23
C TRP A 88 -25.81 -7.58 25.66
N ILE A 89 -24.94 -8.47 26.15
CA ILE A 89 -24.95 -9.90 25.82
C ILE A 89 -25.09 -10.73 27.09
N ASP A 90 -25.67 -11.91 26.97
CA ASP A 90 -25.90 -12.82 28.10
C ASP A 90 -24.59 -13.23 28.77
N ASP A 91 -24.63 -13.46 30.08
CA ASP A 91 -23.50 -13.87 30.93
C ASP A 91 -22.26 -12.95 30.87
N TYR A 92 -22.42 -11.70 30.41
CA TYR A 92 -21.34 -10.72 30.36
C TYR A 92 -21.72 -9.40 31.03
N ARG A 93 -20.86 -8.92 31.94
CA ARG A 93 -21.17 -7.79 32.82
C ARG A 93 -20.99 -6.41 32.17
N PHE A 94 -20.23 -6.31 31.08
CA PHE A 94 -19.88 -5.03 30.44
C PHE A 94 -20.57 -4.88 29.08
N PRO A 95 -20.87 -3.65 28.61
CA PRO A 95 -21.36 -3.46 27.25
C PRO A 95 -20.37 -4.02 26.22
N TRP A 96 -20.87 -4.81 25.27
CA TRP A 96 -20.07 -5.43 24.23
C TRP A 96 -20.04 -4.57 22.96
N PRO A 97 -18.87 -4.27 22.38
CA PRO A 97 -18.77 -3.52 21.13
C PRO A 97 -19.37 -4.30 19.96
N THR A 98 -20.04 -3.62 19.04
CA THR A 98 -20.66 -4.27 17.88
C THR A 98 -20.17 -3.69 16.56
N GLU A 99 -20.02 -4.55 15.55
CA GLU A 99 -19.52 -4.19 14.21
C GLU A 99 -20.66 -3.77 13.26
N LYS A 100 -21.71 -3.12 13.80
CA LYS A 100 -22.93 -2.77 13.05
C LYS A 100 -22.88 -1.39 12.40
N THR A 101 -21.81 -0.64 12.64
CA THR A 101 -21.63 0.73 12.13
C THR A 101 -21.50 0.72 10.61
N GLU A 102 -22.33 1.51 9.94
CA GLU A 102 -22.15 1.78 8.51
C GLU A 102 -21.11 2.89 8.32
N HIS A 103 -20.24 2.68 7.33
CA HIS A 103 -19.15 3.60 7.01
C HIS A 103 -19.35 4.23 5.64
N GLN A 104 -18.98 5.50 5.49
CA GLN A 104 -19.03 6.18 4.20
C GLN A 104 -17.72 5.97 3.43
N CYS A 105 -17.78 5.16 2.37
CA CYS A 105 -16.61 4.84 1.55
C CYS A 105 -16.49 5.74 0.31
N ARG A 106 -15.25 5.91 -0.17
CA ARG A 106 -15.01 6.33 -1.56
C ARG A 106 -15.37 5.18 -2.50
N SER A 107 -15.77 5.49 -3.74
CA SER A 107 -16.12 4.45 -4.72
C SER A 107 -14.88 3.65 -5.11
N TRP A 108 -14.82 2.39 -4.67
CA TRP A 108 -13.69 1.50 -4.91
C TRP A 108 -13.47 1.21 -6.40
N ASP A 109 -14.56 0.95 -7.12
CA ASP A 109 -14.49 0.62 -8.55
C ASP A 109 -13.89 1.77 -9.37
N LYS A 110 -14.26 3.02 -9.04
CA LYS A 110 -13.69 4.20 -9.70
C LYS A 110 -12.20 4.36 -9.38
N LEU A 111 -11.79 4.11 -8.12
CA LEU A 111 -10.37 4.18 -7.73
C LEU A 111 -9.54 3.13 -8.46
N VAL A 112 -10.05 1.89 -8.54
CA VAL A 112 -9.37 0.80 -9.25
C VAL A 112 -9.32 1.07 -10.75
N ALA A 113 -10.42 1.53 -11.36
CA ALA A 113 -10.47 1.85 -12.78
C ALA A 113 -9.45 2.95 -13.14
N TRP A 114 -9.46 4.06 -12.39
CA TRP A 114 -8.50 5.14 -12.57
C TRP A 114 -7.06 4.65 -12.42
N SER A 115 -6.79 3.84 -11.39
CA SER A 115 -5.44 3.34 -11.12
C SER A 115 -4.93 2.39 -12.21
N LYS A 116 -5.82 1.62 -12.83
CA LYS A 116 -5.48 0.76 -13.98
C LYS A 116 -5.15 1.59 -15.22
N GLU A 117 -5.95 2.61 -15.50
CA GLU A 117 -5.72 3.53 -16.63
C GLU A 117 -4.38 4.27 -16.51
N HIS A 118 -3.98 4.62 -15.29
CA HIS A 118 -2.72 5.32 -15.01
C HIS A 118 -1.57 4.37 -14.65
N SER A 119 -1.79 3.06 -14.76
CA SER A 119 -0.77 2.07 -14.41
C SER A 119 0.43 2.17 -15.34
N ILE A 120 1.61 1.86 -14.81
CA ILE A 120 2.83 1.72 -15.60
C ILE A 120 2.89 0.26 -16.08
N PRO A 121 2.69 -0.02 -17.37
CA PRO A 121 2.39 -1.37 -17.86
C PRO A 121 3.59 -2.33 -17.84
N ASN A 122 4.82 -1.80 -17.81
CA ASN A 122 6.03 -2.58 -17.61
C ASN A 122 7.04 -1.73 -16.85
N LEU A 123 7.64 -2.27 -15.78
CA LEU A 123 8.73 -1.62 -15.05
C LEU A 123 10.11 -2.14 -15.49
N ASP A 124 10.15 -3.21 -16.28
CA ASP A 124 11.37 -3.77 -16.84
C ASP A 124 11.99 -2.79 -17.85
N GLY A 125 13.31 -2.70 -17.82
CA GLY A 125 14.06 -1.81 -18.70
C GLY A 125 14.22 -0.40 -18.12
N PRO A 126 14.71 0.58 -18.92
CA PRO A 126 15.30 1.80 -18.39
C PRO A 126 14.30 2.79 -17.78
N ILE A 127 13.01 2.44 -17.67
CA ILE A 127 11.92 3.29 -17.18
C ILE A 127 12.21 3.83 -15.78
N LEU A 128 12.73 2.99 -14.90
CA LEU A 128 13.28 3.40 -13.61
C LEU A 128 14.78 3.17 -13.63
N THR A 129 15.54 4.27 -13.73
CA THR A 129 17.00 4.24 -13.77
C THR A 129 17.56 5.00 -12.58
N HIS A 130 18.29 4.30 -11.72
CA HIS A 130 19.04 4.92 -10.65
C HIS A 130 20.22 5.72 -11.23
N PRO A 131 20.47 6.97 -10.79
CA PRO A 131 21.51 7.83 -11.39
C PRO A 131 22.92 7.23 -11.41
N THR A 132 23.23 6.35 -10.44
CA THR A 132 24.56 5.72 -10.30
C THR A 132 24.57 4.21 -10.48
N LEU A 133 23.44 3.52 -10.30
CA LEU A 133 23.38 2.05 -10.27
C LEU A 133 22.74 1.46 -11.53
N GLY A 134 22.26 2.33 -12.44
CA GLY A 134 21.60 1.93 -13.67
C GLY A 134 20.15 1.49 -13.43
N THR A 135 19.63 0.69 -14.35
CA THR A 135 18.24 0.22 -14.35
C THR A 135 17.86 -0.51 -13.06
N SER A 136 16.71 -0.13 -12.48
CA SER A 136 16.18 -0.68 -11.23
C SER A 136 15.58 -2.08 -11.36
N TRP A 137 14.91 -2.39 -12.47
CA TRP A 137 14.40 -3.73 -12.79
C TRP A 137 14.98 -4.20 -14.12
N ARG A 138 15.84 -5.20 -14.03
CA ARG A 138 16.57 -5.78 -15.16
C ARG A 138 15.86 -7.02 -15.72
N GLY A 139 14.80 -7.47 -15.05
CA GLY A 139 13.95 -8.58 -15.48
C GLY A 139 14.43 -9.95 -14.98
N ASP A 140 15.52 -9.98 -14.21
CA ASP A 140 16.04 -11.15 -13.51
C ASP A 140 15.74 -11.13 -12.01
N GLU A 141 15.14 -10.04 -11.50
CA GLU A 141 14.73 -9.91 -10.12
C GLU A 141 13.41 -10.66 -9.82
N PRO A 142 13.21 -11.17 -8.59
CA PRO A 142 11.92 -11.74 -8.19
C PRO A 142 10.82 -10.66 -8.24
N ASP A 143 9.62 -11.00 -8.72
CA ASP A 143 8.50 -10.05 -8.76
C ASP A 143 7.98 -9.76 -7.34
N TRP A 144 8.60 -8.78 -6.69
CA TRP A 144 8.16 -8.23 -5.41
C TRP A 144 7.07 -7.18 -5.56
N THR A 145 6.77 -6.75 -6.80
CA THR A 145 5.96 -5.56 -7.10
C THR A 145 4.47 -5.83 -7.21
N THR A 146 4.08 -7.05 -7.60
CA THR A 146 2.68 -7.44 -7.71
C THR A 146 2.16 -8.22 -6.50
N GLY A 147 3.05 -8.71 -5.62
CA GLY A 147 2.67 -9.66 -4.59
C GLY A 147 2.08 -10.97 -5.14
N ALA A 148 2.10 -11.16 -6.46
CA ALA A 148 1.88 -12.43 -7.09
C ALA A 148 3.23 -13.13 -7.13
N THR A 149 3.29 -14.30 -6.50
CA THR A 149 4.29 -15.31 -6.88
C THR A 149 4.24 -15.40 -8.40
N SER A 150 5.37 -15.16 -9.07
CA SER A 150 5.51 -15.41 -10.50
C SER A 150 5.29 -16.90 -10.74
N GLY A 151 4.03 -17.27 -10.96
CA GLY A 151 3.63 -18.54 -11.54
C GLY A 151 3.99 -18.49 -13.02
N HIS A 152 5.26 -18.71 -13.34
CA HIS A 152 5.58 -19.39 -14.57
C HIS A 152 5.35 -20.88 -14.30
N ARG A 153 4.32 -21.40 -14.99
CA ARG A 153 3.85 -22.80 -15.08
C ARG A 153 4.62 -23.84 -14.29
#